data_AF-A0A6N9PSV3-F1
#
_entry.id   AF-A0A6N9PSV3-F1
#
_cell.length_a   1.000
_cell.length_b   1.000
_cell.length_c   1.000
_cell.angle_alpha   90.00
_cell.angle_beta   90.00
_cell.angle_gamma   90.00
#
_symmetry.space_group_name_H-M   'P 1'
#
loop_
_entity.id
_entity.type
_entity.pdbx_description
1 polymer ?
#
loop_
_entity_poly.entity_id
_entity_poly.type
_entity_poly.pdbx_seq_one_letter_code
_entity_poly.pdbx_strand_id
1 'polypeptide(L)'
;MQIQDVLFDGNPSLQPDEMKAWLSDLAQEIVSFIVESDAEHSHELLSGFVGDLFMSATKQSIKEDRRKKQAEGIAKAKAEGVAFGRKRNPLPDNFEEARLLWRNHELKLKDAAKHCGMAETSFYDAVRRMEEPVKVNSRKPLPENFEEARLLWRSHKLKMKDAAERCGMAPSTFYGAVQRVESANND
;
A
#
# COMPACT_ATOMS: atom_id res chain seq x y z
N MET A 1 -11.17 12.50 9.40
CA MET A 1 -11.98 11.75 10.37
C MET A 1 -12.54 10.55 9.64
N GLN A 2 -12.01 9.35 9.88
CA GLN A 2 -12.49 8.14 9.22
C GLN A 2 -13.76 7.69 9.94
N ILE A 3 -14.75 7.21 9.18
CA ILE A 3 -16.05 6.73 9.68
C ILE A 3 -15.89 5.46 10.57
N GLN A 4 -14.66 4.96 10.74
CA GLN A 4 -14.35 3.86 11.67
C GLN A 4 -14.30 4.28 13.15
N ASP A 5 -14.14 5.58 13.46
CA ASP A 5 -13.88 6.03 14.84
C ASP A 5 -15.14 6.38 15.66
N VAL A 6 -16.36 6.24 15.10
CA VAL A 6 -17.60 6.68 15.79
C VAL A 6 -18.49 5.52 16.27
N LEU A 7 -18.22 4.26 15.90
CA LEU A 7 -19.12 3.14 16.24
C LEU A 7 -18.48 1.92 16.93
N PHE A 8 -17.15 1.90 17.09
CA PHE A 8 -16.47 0.77 17.73
C PHE A 8 -15.62 1.26 18.91
N ASP A 9 -16.25 1.38 20.07
CA ASP A 9 -15.55 1.40 21.35
C ASP A 9 -14.89 0.02 21.57
N GLY A 10 -13.66 -0.14 21.08
CA GLY A 10 -12.61 -0.94 21.71
C GLY A 10 -12.86 -2.43 22.04
N ASN A 11 -13.81 -3.14 21.43
CA ASN A 11 -14.06 -4.54 21.77
C ASN A 11 -13.31 -5.53 20.83
N PRO A 12 -12.35 -6.33 21.32
CA PRO A 12 -11.60 -7.26 20.49
C PRO A 12 -12.45 -8.50 20.19
N SER A 13 -12.80 -8.70 18.92
CA SER A 13 -13.40 -9.93 18.37
C SER A 13 -14.54 -10.54 19.20
N LEU A 14 -15.75 -9.96 19.07
CA LEU A 14 -16.99 -10.63 19.48
C LEU A 14 -17.04 -12.05 18.87
N GLN A 15 -17.44 -13.03 19.69
CA GLN A 15 -17.66 -14.39 19.18
C GLN A 15 -18.77 -14.37 18.10
N PRO A 16 -18.78 -15.30 17.13
CA PRO A 16 -19.76 -15.29 16.04
C PRO A 16 -21.22 -15.24 16.51
N ASP A 17 -21.52 -15.83 17.65
CA ASP A 17 -22.86 -15.86 18.22
C ASP A 17 -23.25 -14.53 18.88
N GLU A 18 -22.30 -13.86 19.55
CA GLU A 18 -22.52 -12.51 20.10
C GLU A 18 -22.69 -11.47 18.99
N MET A 19 -21.93 -11.61 17.89
CA MET A 19 -22.07 -10.74 16.72
C MET A 19 -23.45 -10.92 16.06
N LYS A 20 -23.97 -12.15 15.97
CA LYS A 20 -25.32 -12.40 15.46
C LYS A 20 -26.40 -11.78 16.36
N ALA A 21 -26.26 -11.92 17.67
CA ALA A 21 -27.18 -11.31 18.62
C ALA A 21 -27.20 -9.79 18.47
N TRP A 22 -26.02 -9.17 18.45
CA TRP A 22 -25.90 -7.72 18.23
C TRP A 22 -26.48 -7.26 16.89
N LEU A 23 -26.25 -7.99 15.80
CA LEU A 23 -26.85 -7.69 14.49
C LEU A 23 -28.38 -7.80 14.51
N SER A 24 -28.92 -8.77 15.25
CA SER A 24 -30.37 -8.93 15.44
C SER A 24 -30.96 -7.76 16.22
N ASP A 25 -30.28 -7.32 17.28
CA ASP A 25 -30.72 -6.18 18.10
C ASP A 25 -30.71 -4.89 17.27
N LEU A 26 -29.64 -4.65 16.52
CA LEU A 26 -29.54 -3.50 15.62
C LEU A 26 -30.62 -3.52 14.54
N ALA A 27 -30.94 -4.70 13.98
CA ALA A 27 -32.01 -4.83 13.00
C ALA A 27 -33.38 -4.47 13.62
N GLN A 28 -33.64 -4.88 14.87
CA GLN A 28 -34.86 -4.50 15.58
C GLN A 28 -34.92 -2.99 15.85
N GLU A 29 -33.82 -2.36 16.25
CA GLU A 29 -33.76 -0.91 16.44
C GLU A 29 -34.07 -0.14 15.16
N ILE A 30 -33.47 -0.55 14.03
CA ILE A 30 -33.71 0.09 12.73
C ILE A 30 -35.17 -0.07 12.30
N VAL A 31 -35.75 -1.27 12.46
CA VAL A 31 -37.16 -1.52 12.13
C VAL A 31 -38.08 -0.65 13.00
N SER A 32 -37.85 -0.59 14.32
CA SER A 32 -38.61 0.26 15.23
C SER A 32 -38.52 1.73 14.83
N PHE A 33 -37.33 2.23 14.52
CA PHE A 33 -37.12 3.60 14.06
C PHE A 33 -37.89 3.92 12.77
N ILE A 34 -37.91 2.99 11.80
CA ILE A 34 -38.64 3.18 10.54
C ILE A 34 -40.16 3.22 10.79
N VAL A 35 -40.68 2.32 11.63
CA VAL A 35 -42.11 2.26 11.97
C VAL A 35 -42.56 3.51 12.74
N GLU A 36 -41.73 4.00 13.67
CA GLU A 36 -41.99 5.24 14.41
C GLU A 36 -41.98 6.48 13.50
N SER A 37 -41.15 6.48 12.45
CA SER A 37 -41.05 7.60 11.52
C SER A 37 -42.21 7.68 10.53
N ASP A 38 -42.61 6.56 9.92
CA ASP A 38 -43.72 6.50 8.96
C ASP A 38 -44.30 5.08 8.93
N ALA A 39 -45.35 4.86 9.73
CA ALA A 39 -45.99 3.55 9.84
C ALA A 39 -46.68 3.15 8.51
N GLU A 40 -47.24 4.10 7.76
CA GLU A 40 -47.97 3.84 6.51
C GLU A 40 -47.02 3.39 5.38
N HIS A 41 -45.82 3.98 5.30
CA HIS A 41 -44.81 3.67 4.27
C HIS A 41 -43.64 2.84 4.78
N SER A 42 -43.73 2.31 6.01
CA SER A 42 -42.66 1.56 6.68
C SER A 42 -42.09 0.42 5.82
N HIS A 43 -42.94 -0.31 5.10
CA HIS A 43 -42.52 -1.40 4.23
C HIS A 43 -41.70 -0.91 3.01
N GLU A 44 -42.07 0.22 2.42
CA GLU A 44 -41.31 0.82 1.32
C GLU A 44 -39.93 1.27 1.79
N LEU A 45 -39.86 1.97 2.91
CA LEU A 45 -38.61 2.43 3.52
C LEU A 45 -37.69 1.25 3.91
N LEU A 46 -38.25 0.18 4.48
CA LEU A 46 -37.52 -1.05 4.76
C LEU A 46 -36.97 -1.69 3.49
N SER A 47 -37.76 -1.78 2.43
CA SER A 47 -37.31 -2.37 1.15
C SER A 47 -36.17 -1.55 0.52
N GLY A 48 -36.25 -0.22 0.57
CA GLY A 48 -35.20 0.68 0.10
C GLY A 48 -33.92 0.52 0.92
N PHE A 49 -34.04 0.48 2.24
CA PHE A 49 -32.92 0.27 3.15
C PHE A 49 -32.19 -1.05 2.91
N VAL A 50 -32.92 -2.16 2.77
CA VAL A 50 -32.32 -3.48 2.47
C VAL A 50 -31.58 -3.46 1.13
N GLY A 51 -32.17 -2.80 0.12
CA GLY A 51 -31.51 -2.58 -1.17
C GLY A 51 -30.19 -1.83 -1.02
N ASP A 52 -30.19 -0.70 -0.32
CA ASP A 52 -28.99 0.11 -0.10
C ASP A 52 -27.93 -0.61 0.73
N LEU A 53 -28.33 -1.36 1.75
CA LEU A 53 -27.43 -2.19 2.56
C LEU A 53 -26.74 -3.25 1.71
N PHE A 54 -27.51 -3.99 0.91
CA PHE A 54 -26.97 -5.00 0.00
C PHE A 54 -26.02 -4.40 -1.04
N MET A 55 -26.38 -3.24 -1.61
CA MET A 55 -25.55 -2.52 -2.56
C MET A 55 -24.25 -2.02 -1.92
N SER A 56 -24.30 -1.53 -0.69
CA SER A 56 -23.13 -1.10 0.08
C SER A 56 -22.18 -2.28 0.34
N ALA A 57 -22.71 -3.41 0.82
CA ALA A 57 -21.94 -4.62 1.06
C ALA A 57 -21.28 -5.15 -0.23
N THR A 58 -22.02 -5.17 -1.33
CA THR A 58 -21.52 -5.61 -2.65
C THR A 58 -20.43 -4.68 -3.20
N LYS A 59 -20.56 -3.36 -3.04
CA LYS A 59 -19.51 -2.41 -3.44
C LYS A 59 -18.23 -2.63 -2.64
N GLN A 60 -18.35 -2.95 -1.35
CA GLN A 60 -17.20 -3.24 -0.50
C GLN A 60 -16.49 -4.53 -0.94
N SER A 61 -17.22 -5.63 -1.18
CA SER A 61 -16.61 -6.88 -1.64
C SER A 61 -15.93 -6.74 -3.01
N ILE A 62 -16.59 -6.07 -3.97
CA ILE A 62 -16.02 -5.81 -5.31
C ILE A 62 -14.73 -4.98 -5.21
N LYS A 63 -14.69 -3.99 -4.31
CA LYS A 63 -13.49 -3.15 -4.10
C LYS A 63 -12.33 -3.97 -3.56
N GLU A 64 -12.58 -4.89 -2.63
CA GLU A 64 -11.58 -5.81 -2.08
C GLU A 64 -11.07 -6.77 -3.14
N ASP A 65 -11.97 -7.39 -3.91
CA ASP A 65 -11.60 -8.27 -5.02
C ASP A 65 -10.77 -7.56 -6.08
N ARG A 66 -11.15 -6.34 -6.46
CA ARG A 66 -10.40 -5.54 -7.43
C ARG A 66 -8.99 -5.22 -6.91
N ARG A 67 -8.85 -4.87 -5.63
CA ARG A 67 -7.54 -4.63 -5.00
C ARG A 67 -6.66 -5.88 -5.01
N LYS A 68 -7.23 -7.04 -4.67
CA LYS A 68 -6.53 -8.31 -4.70
C LYS A 68 -6.03 -8.63 -6.11
N LYS A 69 -6.92 -8.58 -7.11
CA LYS A 69 -6.56 -8.80 -8.52
C LYS A 69 -5.55 -7.79 -9.05
N GLN A 70 -5.65 -6.52 -8.64
CA GLN A 70 -4.68 -5.49 -9.02
C GLN A 70 -3.29 -5.76 -8.42
N ALA A 71 -3.22 -6.22 -7.16
CA ALA A 71 -1.97 -6.60 -6.53
C ALA A 71 -1.31 -7.79 -7.24
N GLU A 72 -2.10 -8.84 -7.54
CA GLU A 72 -1.64 -10.00 -8.31
C GLU A 72 -1.15 -9.60 -9.71
N GLY A 73 -1.89 -8.74 -10.42
CA GLY A 73 -1.50 -8.26 -11.74
C GLY A 73 -0.22 -7.42 -11.72
N ILE A 74 -0.05 -6.54 -10.72
CA ILE A 74 1.19 -5.77 -10.54
C ILE A 74 2.36 -6.70 -10.22
N ALA A 75 2.16 -7.72 -9.38
CA ALA A 75 3.20 -8.69 -9.05
C ALA A 75 3.67 -9.45 -10.30
N LYS A 76 2.72 -9.95 -11.11
CA LYS A 76 3.02 -10.63 -12.38
C LYS A 76 3.78 -9.72 -13.35
N ALA A 77 3.30 -8.51 -13.58
CA ALA A 77 3.96 -7.56 -14.48
C ALA A 77 5.36 -7.15 -13.99
N LYS A 78 5.58 -7.04 -12.66
CA LYS A 78 6.91 -6.83 -12.10
C LYS A 78 7.84 -8.03 -12.35
N ALA A 79 7.34 -9.26 -12.25
CA ALA A 79 8.11 -10.46 -12.54
C ALA A 79 8.48 -10.56 -14.04
N GLU A 80 7.59 -10.13 -14.93
CA GLU A 80 7.84 -10.01 -16.38
C GLU A 80 8.76 -8.81 -16.74
N GLY A 81 9.21 -8.01 -15.76
CA GLY A 81 10.12 -6.89 -15.98
C GLY A 81 9.45 -5.62 -16.53
N VAL A 82 8.13 -5.52 -16.47
CA VAL A 82 7.40 -4.33 -16.91
C VAL A 82 7.80 -3.12 -16.05
N ALA A 83 8.36 -2.09 -16.70
CA ALA A 83 8.72 -0.85 -16.04
C ALA A 83 7.45 -0.03 -15.69
N PHE A 84 7.19 0.11 -14.40
CA PHE A 84 6.08 0.93 -13.89
C PHE A 84 6.45 2.41 -13.80
N GLY A 85 5.43 3.27 -13.94
CA GLY A 85 5.56 4.71 -13.79
C GLY A 85 5.73 5.44 -15.12
N ARG A 86 5.96 6.76 -15.03
CA ARG A 86 6.13 7.61 -16.20
C ARG A 86 7.43 7.24 -16.93
N LYS A 87 7.33 6.90 -18.22
CA LYS A 87 8.50 6.78 -19.09
C LYS A 87 9.26 8.11 -19.10
N ARG A 88 10.58 8.05 -18.90
CA ARG A 88 11.43 9.24 -18.92
C ARG A 88 11.57 9.70 -20.37
N ASN A 89 11.48 11.01 -20.58
CA ASN A 89 11.80 11.57 -21.89
C ASN A 89 13.30 11.35 -22.18
N PRO A 90 13.67 11.07 -23.45
CA PRO A 90 15.07 11.06 -23.85
C PRO A 90 15.69 12.43 -23.54
N LEU A 91 16.97 12.41 -23.14
CA LEU A 91 17.73 13.64 -22.93
C LEU A 91 17.96 14.31 -24.30
N PRO A 92 17.83 15.64 -24.40
CA PRO A 92 18.17 16.33 -25.64
C PRO A 92 19.68 16.24 -25.93
N ASP A 93 20.07 16.25 -27.20
CA ASP A 93 21.45 16.05 -27.63
C ASP A 93 22.42 17.10 -27.05
N ASN A 94 21.93 18.31 -26.77
CA ASN A 94 22.72 19.40 -26.17
C ASN A 94 22.89 19.29 -24.65
N PHE A 95 22.37 18.24 -24.02
CA PHE A 95 22.42 18.04 -22.58
C PHE A 95 23.84 17.82 -22.06
N GLU A 96 24.67 17.06 -22.78
CA GLU A 96 26.02 16.75 -22.32
C GLU A 96 26.92 17.99 -22.34
N GLU A 97 26.82 18.80 -23.40
CA GLU A 97 27.53 20.07 -23.51
C GLU A 97 27.12 21.05 -22.40
N ALA A 98 25.82 21.23 -22.20
CA ALA A 98 25.29 22.09 -21.13
C ALA A 98 25.70 21.59 -19.73
N ARG A 99 25.75 20.27 -19.52
CA ARG A 99 26.21 19.64 -18.27
C ARG A 99 27.69 19.94 -18.00
N LEU A 100 28.56 19.77 -19.01
CA LEU A 100 30.00 20.04 -18.89
C LEU A 100 30.26 21.51 -18.56
N LEU A 101 29.62 22.43 -19.28
CA LEU A 101 29.74 23.87 -19.04
C LEU A 101 29.21 24.27 -17.66
N TRP A 102 28.11 23.66 -17.21
CA TRP A 102 27.59 23.89 -15.86
C TRP A 102 28.53 23.33 -14.77
N ARG A 103 29.10 22.14 -14.99
CA ARG A 103 30.05 21.50 -14.06
C ARG A 103 31.38 22.24 -13.97
N ASN A 104 31.81 22.87 -15.05
CA ASN A 104 32.99 23.74 -15.09
C ASN A 104 32.71 25.15 -14.52
N HIS A 105 31.51 25.40 -14.01
CA HIS A 105 31.05 26.72 -13.53
C HIS A 105 31.04 27.83 -14.60
N GLU A 106 31.08 27.46 -15.88
CA GLU A 106 31.05 28.40 -17.02
C GLU A 106 29.62 28.86 -17.34
N LEU A 107 28.62 28.03 -17.05
CA LEU A 107 27.19 28.36 -17.16
C LEU A 107 26.46 28.25 -15.83
N LYS A 108 25.46 29.11 -15.62
CA LYS A 108 24.52 28.97 -14.50
C LYS A 108 23.47 27.91 -14.82
N LEU A 109 22.92 27.28 -13.78
CA LEU A 109 21.91 26.23 -13.89
C LEU A 109 20.71 26.66 -14.78
N LYS A 110 20.28 27.92 -14.64
CA LYS A 110 19.17 28.50 -15.42
C LYS A 110 19.45 28.56 -16.92
N ASP A 111 20.67 28.97 -17.27
CA ASP A 111 21.09 29.14 -18.65
C ASP A 111 21.32 27.78 -19.32
N ALA A 112 21.89 26.82 -18.58
CA ALA A 112 22.02 25.43 -19.02
C ALA A 112 20.66 24.75 -19.26
N ALA A 113 19.71 24.92 -18.32
CA ALA A 113 18.36 24.39 -18.47
C ALA A 113 17.60 25.02 -19.65
N LYS A 114 17.75 26.34 -19.85
CA LYS A 114 17.19 27.07 -20.99
C LYS A 114 17.81 26.62 -22.32
N HIS A 115 19.11 26.37 -22.35
CA HIS A 115 19.80 25.84 -23.53
C HIS A 115 19.23 24.48 -23.91
N CYS A 116 18.93 23.62 -22.94
CA CYS A 116 18.32 22.32 -23.13
C CYS A 116 16.78 22.32 -23.29
N GLY A 117 16.13 23.50 -23.29
CA GLY A 117 14.67 23.61 -23.39
C GLY A 117 13.91 22.87 -22.28
N MET A 118 14.52 22.69 -21.10
CA MET A 118 13.94 21.95 -19.98
C MET A 118 13.85 22.80 -18.71
N ALA A 119 13.00 22.38 -17.76
CA ALA A 119 12.89 23.05 -16.48
C ALA A 119 14.19 22.90 -15.66
N GLU A 120 14.55 23.91 -14.87
CA GLU A 120 15.76 23.92 -14.02
C GLU A 120 15.86 22.66 -13.14
N THR A 121 14.73 22.25 -12.55
CA THR A 121 14.63 21.04 -11.72
C THR A 121 14.86 19.75 -12.51
N SER A 122 14.33 19.68 -13.73
CA SER A 122 14.51 18.52 -14.62
C SER A 122 15.94 18.39 -15.11
N PHE A 123 16.62 19.52 -15.37
CA PHE A 123 18.04 19.54 -15.72
C PHE A 123 18.90 19.07 -14.55
N TYR A 124 18.69 19.63 -13.36
CA TYR A 124 19.43 19.22 -12.16
C TYR A 124 19.22 17.72 -11.83
N ASP A 125 17.97 17.25 -11.87
CA ASP A 125 17.67 15.83 -11.65
C ASP A 125 18.28 14.93 -12.73
N ALA A 126 18.35 15.38 -13.98
CA ALA A 126 19.00 14.64 -15.06
C ALA A 126 20.51 14.51 -14.83
N VAL A 127 21.18 15.59 -14.42
CA VAL A 127 22.62 15.56 -14.14
C VAL A 127 22.92 14.69 -12.93
N ARG A 128 22.16 14.84 -11.83
CA ARG A 128 22.31 13.98 -10.64
C ARG A 128 22.15 12.50 -10.99
N ARG A 129 21.22 12.14 -11.88
CA ARG A 129 21.01 10.74 -12.29
C ARG A 129 22.16 10.16 -13.13
N MET A 130 22.85 10.97 -13.92
CA MET A 130 24.04 10.50 -14.64
C MET A 130 25.22 10.27 -13.70
N GLU A 131 25.33 11.10 -12.66
CA GLU A 131 26.48 11.11 -11.76
C GLU A 131 26.31 10.21 -10.54
N GLU A 132 25.07 9.96 -10.12
CA GLU A 132 24.79 8.95 -9.13
C GLU A 132 24.99 7.56 -9.75
N PRO A 133 25.85 6.70 -9.17
CA PRO A 133 25.88 5.31 -9.56
C PRO A 133 24.47 4.75 -9.36
N VAL A 134 23.96 4.03 -10.37
CA VAL A 134 22.67 3.34 -10.28
C VAL A 134 22.68 2.54 -8.98
N LYS A 135 21.92 3.00 -7.97
CA LYS A 135 21.65 2.21 -6.77
C LYS A 135 20.77 1.07 -7.22
N VAL A 136 21.38 0.02 -7.76
CA VAL A 136 20.75 -1.27 -7.88
C VAL A 136 20.34 -1.58 -6.45
N ASN A 137 19.04 -1.78 -6.20
CA ASN A 137 18.57 -2.30 -4.92
C ASN A 137 19.05 -3.75 -4.80
N SER A 138 20.36 -3.96 -4.69
CA SER A 138 20.97 -5.20 -4.26
C SER A 138 20.56 -5.35 -2.80
N ARG A 139 19.45 -6.04 -2.59
CA ARG A 139 18.93 -6.34 -1.26
C ARG A 139 20.06 -6.99 -0.47
N LYS A 140 20.36 -6.44 0.71
CA LYS A 140 21.36 -7.03 1.59
C LYS A 140 21.00 -8.51 1.82
N PRO A 141 21.94 -9.46 1.68
CA PRO A 141 21.67 -10.86 1.95
C PRO A 141 21.12 -11.01 3.37
N LEU A 142 20.20 -11.98 3.54
CA LEU A 142 19.61 -12.24 4.84
C LEU A 142 20.72 -12.68 5.82
N PRO A 143 20.69 -12.21 7.09
CA PRO A 143 21.58 -12.72 8.11
C PRO A 143 21.42 -14.24 8.25
N GLU A 144 22.52 -14.95 8.53
CA GLU A 144 22.54 -16.41 8.71
C GLU A 144 21.53 -16.87 9.79
N ASN A 145 21.36 -16.08 10.85
CA ASN A 145 20.45 -16.36 11.97
C ASN A 145 18.96 -16.08 11.65
N PHE A 146 18.63 -15.65 10.43
CA PHE A 146 17.27 -15.24 10.06
C PHE A 146 16.28 -16.40 10.08
N GLU A 147 16.70 -17.57 9.59
CA GLU A 147 15.81 -18.74 9.49
C GLU A 147 15.40 -19.26 10.87
N GLU A 148 16.35 -19.33 11.80
CA GLU A 148 16.10 -19.71 13.18
C GLU A 148 15.12 -18.74 13.88
N ALA A 149 15.35 -17.44 13.73
CA ALA A 149 14.49 -16.41 14.31
C ALA A 149 13.07 -16.45 13.72
N ARG A 150 12.94 -16.72 12.41
CA ARG A 150 11.65 -16.91 11.73
C ARG A 150 10.90 -18.11 12.31
N LEU A 151 11.55 -19.26 12.46
CA LEU A 151 10.94 -20.48 13.01
C LEU A 151 10.47 -20.28 14.46
N LEU A 152 11.31 -19.64 15.29
CA LEU A 152 10.96 -19.33 16.68
C LEU A 152 9.75 -18.39 16.77
N TRP A 153 9.72 -17.33 15.96
CA TRP A 153 8.59 -16.42 15.90
C TRP A 153 7.31 -17.11 15.40
N ARG A 154 7.39 -17.92 14.34
CA ARG A 154 6.24 -18.69 13.80
C ARG A 154 5.69 -19.70 14.80
N SER A 155 6.56 -20.34 15.57
CA SER A 155 6.18 -21.24 16.67
C SER A 155 5.66 -20.52 17.93
N HIS A 156 5.50 -19.19 17.89
CA HIS A 156 5.07 -18.34 19.02
C HIS A 156 5.99 -18.41 20.26
N LYS A 157 7.21 -18.96 20.11
CA LYS A 157 8.21 -19.03 21.18
C LYS A 157 8.91 -17.70 21.44
N LEU A 158 8.85 -16.77 20.49
CA LEU A 158 9.46 -15.44 20.57
C LEU A 158 8.49 -14.38 20.06
N LYS A 159 8.53 -13.17 20.64
CA LYS A 159 7.82 -12.03 20.04
C LYS A 159 8.59 -11.51 18.83
N MET A 160 7.88 -10.84 17.92
CA MET A 160 8.46 -10.30 16.67
C MET A 160 9.66 -9.38 16.94
N LYS A 161 9.58 -8.57 17.99
CA LYS A 161 10.66 -7.65 18.39
C LYS A 161 11.95 -8.41 18.73
N ASP A 162 11.83 -9.44 19.55
CA ASP A 162 12.98 -10.24 20.01
C ASP A 162 13.59 -11.07 18.86
N ALA A 163 12.74 -11.53 17.93
CA ALA A 163 13.20 -12.26 16.75
C ALA A 163 13.96 -11.35 15.79
N ALA A 164 13.49 -10.13 15.61
CA ALA A 164 14.16 -9.12 14.80
C ALA A 164 15.50 -8.70 15.41
N GLU A 165 15.57 -8.55 16.74
CA GLU A 165 16.79 -8.22 17.46
C GLU A 165 17.88 -9.29 17.32
N ARG A 166 17.53 -10.58 17.37
CA ARG A 166 18.46 -11.69 17.11
C ARG A 166 19.09 -11.68 15.72
N CYS A 167 18.40 -11.09 14.74
CA CYS A 167 18.90 -10.95 13.37
C CYS A 167 19.62 -9.61 13.15
N GLY A 168 19.66 -8.72 14.16
CA GLY A 168 20.13 -7.34 13.99
C GLY A 168 19.26 -6.53 13.03
N MET A 169 17.96 -6.84 12.93
CA MET A 169 17.02 -6.21 12.02
C MET A 169 15.96 -5.40 12.77
N ALA A 170 15.43 -4.35 12.12
CA ALA A 170 14.23 -3.69 12.61
C ALA A 170 13.00 -4.64 12.49
N PRO A 171 12.02 -4.61 13.42
CA PRO A 171 10.86 -5.51 13.38
C PRO A 171 10.09 -5.49 12.07
N SER A 172 9.90 -4.31 11.46
CA SER A 172 9.26 -4.17 10.16
C SER A 172 10.04 -4.82 9.01
N THR A 173 11.38 -4.75 9.08
CA THR A 173 12.27 -5.34 8.06
C THR A 173 12.31 -6.86 8.21
N PHE A 174 12.30 -7.36 9.44
CA PHE A 174 12.18 -8.78 9.74
C PHE A 174 10.85 -9.34 9.21
N TYR A 175 9.71 -8.73 9.57
CA TYR A 175 8.39 -9.17 9.08
C TYR A 175 8.29 -9.17 7.55
N GLY A 176 8.76 -8.09 6.91
CA GLY A 176 8.79 -8.02 5.45
C GLY A 176 9.75 -9.02 4.79
N ALA A 177 10.82 -9.46 5.47
CA ALA A 177 11.66 -10.55 5.00
C ALA A 177 10.96 -11.91 5.14
N VAL A 178 10.26 -12.14 6.25
CA VAL A 178 9.51 -13.39 6.49
C VAL A 178 8.42 -13.60 5.45
N GLN A 179 7.60 -12.56 5.19
CA GLN A 179 6.56 -12.64 4.17
C GLN A 179 7.12 -12.99 2.80
N ARG A 180 8.27 -12.42 2.42
CA ARG A 180 8.90 -12.68 1.11
C ARG A 180 9.39 -14.13 0.97
N VAL A 181 10.04 -14.66 2.00
CA VAL A 181 10.51 -16.06 2.00
C VAL A 181 9.32 -17.03 1.93
N GLU A 182 8.23 -16.70 2.61
CA GLU A 182 7.02 -17.52 2.59
C GLU A 182 6.27 -17.45 1.27
N SER A 183 6.20 -16.27 0.65
CA SER A 183 5.65 -16.14 -0.71
C SER A 183 6.48 -16.95 -1.72
N ALA A 184 7.81 -16.92 -1.61
CA ALA A 184 8.69 -17.65 -2.52
C ALA A 184 8.66 -19.19 -2.35
N ASN A 185 8.25 -19.69 -1.18
CA ASN A 185 8.09 -21.13 -0.92
C ASN A 185 6.68 -21.64 -1.30
N ASN A 186 5.76 -20.74 -1.66
CA ASN A 186 4.36 -21.05 -1.99
C ASN A 186 4.08 -20.95 -3.50
N ASP A 187 5.07 -20.53 -4.28
CA ASP A 187 5.15 -20.58 -5.75
C ASP A 187 5.91 -21.84 -6.19
#